data_AF-A0A925LV77-F1
#
_entry.id   AF-A0A925LV77-F1
#
_cell.length_a   1.000
_cell.length_b   1.000
_cell.length_c   1.000
_cell.angle_alpha   90.00
_cell.angle_beta   90.00
_cell.angle_gamma   90.00
#
_symmetry.space_group_name_H-M   'P 1'
#
loop_
_entity.id
_entity.type
_entity.pdbx_description
1 polymer ?
#
loop_
_entity_poly.entity_id
_entity_poly.type
_entity_poly.pdbx_seq_one_letter_code
_entity_poly.pdbx_strand_id
1 'polypeptide(L)'
;MRRGFTLVELTVVILIIGIVATIAAPKFFDSVATARNKSSAQTVEVVRDAVQLFQINNTVYPGQDDSVATFKAQIQPFLRKDFPTLQVGKANSDVVFSAANPLVVTSDAAAWIYNKTTGEIRINHADYISY
;
A
#
# COMPACT_ATOMS: atom_id res chain seq x y z
N MET A 1 53.75 9.95 23.03
CA MET A 1 53.83 9.38 21.67
C MET A 1 52.43 8.95 21.25
N ARG A 2 51.84 9.58 20.23
CA ARG A 2 50.54 9.16 19.67
C ARG A 2 50.80 7.97 18.73
N ARG A 3 50.30 6.78 19.07
CA ARG A 3 50.27 5.64 18.13
C ARG A 3 49.32 6.03 16.99
N GLY A 4 49.87 6.21 15.79
CA GLY A 4 49.08 6.43 14.58
C GLY A 4 48.45 5.10 14.13
N PHE A 5 47.21 5.17 13.63
CA PHE A 5 46.54 4.06 12.96
C PHE A 5 47.42 3.54 11.82
N THR A 6 47.51 2.21 11.69
CA THR A 6 48.24 1.62 10.55
C THR A 6 47.32 1.54 9.33
N LEU A 7 47.88 1.71 8.13
CA LEU A 7 47.12 1.57 6.88
C LEU A 7 46.50 0.18 6.74
N VAL A 8 47.22 -0.86 7.18
CA VAL A 8 46.76 -2.26 7.15
C VAL A 8 45.48 -2.43 7.95
N GLU A 9 45.40 -1.80 9.12
CA GLU A 9 44.24 -1.85 10.01
C GLU A 9 42.99 -1.24 9.36
N LEU A 10 43.15 -0.13 8.64
CA LEU A 10 42.03 0.46 7.88
C LEU A 10 41.63 -0.41 6.67
N THR A 11 42.61 -0.99 5.96
CA THR A 11 42.34 -1.81 4.77
C THR A 11 41.57 -3.09 5.09
N VAL A 12 41.88 -3.75 6.21
CA VAL A 12 41.14 -4.94 6.65
C VAL A 12 39.71 -4.58 7.06
N VAL A 13 39.49 -3.43 7.70
CA VAL A 13 38.15 -2.98 8.11
C VAL A 13 37.26 -2.72 6.90
N ILE A 14 37.75 -1.98 5.89
CA ILE A 14 36.95 -1.73 4.69
C ILE A 14 36.70 -3.00 3.87
N LEU A 15 37.63 -3.96 3.88
CA LEU A 15 37.46 -5.27 3.25
C LEU A 15 36.30 -6.04 3.90
N ILE A 16 36.28 -6.12 5.23
CA ILE A 16 35.22 -6.81 5.98
C ILE A 16 33.86 -6.11 5.76
N ILE A 17 33.82 -4.78 5.82
CA ILE A 17 32.59 -4.00 5.55
C ILE A 17 32.10 -4.27 4.12
N GLY A 18 32.99 -4.37 3.13
CA GLY A 18 32.62 -4.70 1.74
C GLY A 18 31.94 -6.06 1.59
N ILE A 19 32.44 -7.09 2.29
CA ILE A 19 31.85 -8.44 2.28
C ILE A 19 30.49 -8.46 2.99
N VAL A 20 30.37 -7.78 4.13
CA VAL A 20 29.10 -7.73 4.88
C VAL A 20 28.04 -6.92 4.11
N ALA A 21 28.43 -5.81 3.49
CA ALA A 21 27.52 -4.94 2.75
C ALA A 21 26.85 -5.65 1.57
N THR A 22 27.60 -6.51 0.85
CA THR A 22 27.07 -7.27 -0.29
C THR A 22 26.02 -8.31 0.13
N ILE A 23 26.17 -8.93 1.31
CA ILE A 23 25.19 -9.90 1.84
C ILE A 23 23.96 -9.17 2.43
N ALA A 24 24.16 -8.03 3.08
CA ALA A 24 23.11 -7.29 3.76
C ALA A 24 22.18 -6.54 2.79
N ALA A 25 22.71 -6.00 1.70
CA ALA A 25 21.96 -5.19 0.73
C ALA A 25 20.71 -5.89 0.15
N PRO A 26 20.77 -7.11 -0.44
CA PRO A 26 19.58 -7.74 -1.02
C PRO A 26 18.50 -8.02 0.04
N LYS A 27 18.90 -8.52 1.22
CA LYS A 27 17.96 -8.80 2.32
C LYS A 27 17.24 -7.56 2.81
N PHE A 28 17.91 -6.41 2.82
CA PHE A 28 17.31 -5.15 3.20
C PHE A 28 16.21 -4.73 2.20
N PHE A 29 16.49 -4.81 0.89
CA PHE A 29 15.50 -4.46 -0.13
C PHE A 29 14.27 -5.38 -0.10
N ASP A 30 14.46 -6.68 0.07
CA ASP A 30 13.36 -7.65 0.18
C ASP A 30 12.47 -7.39 1.41
N SER A 31 13.11 -7.06 2.54
CA SER A 31 12.41 -6.71 3.79
C SER A 31 11.56 -5.45 3.62
N VAL A 32 12.10 -4.42 2.96
CA VAL A 32 11.37 -3.18 2.67
C VAL A 32 10.19 -3.44 1.74
N ALA A 33 10.38 -4.22 0.66
CA ALA A 33 9.29 -4.58 -0.25
C ALA A 33 8.18 -5.36 0.49
N THR A 34 8.55 -6.33 1.31
CA THR A 34 7.61 -7.10 2.13
C THR A 34 6.84 -6.22 3.11
N ALA A 35 7.52 -5.26 3.75
CA ALA A 35 6.89 -4.31 4.66
C ALA A 35 5.85 -3.42 3.95
N ARG A 36 6.16 -2.95 2.74
CA ARG A 36 5.22 -2.14 1.92
C ARG A 36 3.99 -2.95 1.52
N ASN A 37 4.15 -4.21 1.13
CA ASN A 37 3.04 -5.10 0.78
C ASN A 37 2.12 -5.33 1.99
N LYS A 38 2.71 -5.65 3.15
CA LYS A 38 1.95 -5.84 4.40
C LYS A 38 1.22 -4.57 4.83
N SER A 39 1.88 -3.42 4.76
CA SER A 39 1.25 -2.14 5.08
C SER A 39 0.07 -1.83 4.15
N SER A 40 0.20 -2.16 2.87
CA SER A 40 -0.87 -1.93 1.88
C SER A 40 -2.05 -2.88 2.09
N ALA A 41 -1.79 -4.16 2.38
CA ALA A 41 -2.82 -5.12 2.76
C ALA A 41 -3.62 -4.64 3.99
N GLN A 42 -2.92 -4.18 5.04
CA GLN A 42 -3.57 -3.60 6.22
C GLN A 42 -4.41 -2.36 5.87
N THR A 43 -3.93 -1.54 4.96
CA THR A 43 -4.65 -0.34 4.51
C THR A 43 -5.93 -0.72 3.77
N VAL A 44 -5.89 -1.76 2.93
CA VAL A 44 -7.08 -2.27 2.25
C VAL A 44 -8.13 -2.78 3.24
N GLU A 45 -7.73 -3.53 4.27
CA GLU A 45 -8.66 -3.99 5.31
C GLU A 45 -9.31 -2.81 6.04
N VAL A 46 -8.55 -1.78 6.41
CA VAL A 46 -9.10 -0.58 7.06
C VAL A 46 -10.15 0.11 6.20
N VAL A 47 -9.94 0.21 4.89
CA VAL A 47 -10.92 0.82 3.98
C VAL A 47 -12.13 -0.09 3.77
N ARG A 48 -11.92 -1.41 3.69
CA ARG A 48 -12.99 -2.41 3.60
C ARG A 48 -13.90 -2.35 4.83
N ASP A 49 -13.33 -2.28 6.02
CA ASP A 49 -14.06 -2.12 7.27
C ASP A 49 -14.88 -0.82 7.28
N ALA A 50 -14.31 0.28 6.79
CA ALA A 50 -15.02 1.56 6.69
C ALA A 50 -16.21 1.50 5.71
N VAL A 51 -16.05 0.83 4.57
CA VAL A 51 -17.13 0.59 3.59
C VAL A 51 -18.23 -0.28 4.20
N GLN A 52 -17.87 -1.35 4.90
CA GLN A 52 -18.83 -2.23 5.58
C GLN A 52 -19.58 -1.50 6.69
N LEU A 53 -18.89 -0.68 7.49
CA LEU A 53 -19.51 0.09 8.56
C LEU A 53 -20.47 1.16 8.01
N PHE A 54 -20.13 1.79 6.89
CA PHE A 54 -21.06 2.67 6.18
C PHE A 54 -22.33 1.91 5.75
N GLN A 55 -22.17 0.71 5.17
CA GLN A 55 -23.30 -0.11 4.74
C GLN A 55 -24.19 -0.52 5.92
N ILE A 56 -23.61 -0.90 7.05
CA ILE A 56 -24.37 -1.26 8.26
C ILE A 56 -25.24 -0.09 8.72
N ASN A 57 -24.73 1.14 8.64
CA ASN A 57 -25.44 2.34 9.09
C ASN A 57 -26.48 2.86 8.09
N ASN A 58 -26.25 2.68 6.80
CA ASN A 58 -27.07 3.30 5.74
C ASN A 58 -27.82 2.30 4.87
N THR A 59 -27.69 0.99 5.12
CA THR A 59 -28.26 -0.13 4.35
C THR A 59 -27.82 -0.23 2.88
N VAL A 60 -26.97 0.71 2.43
CA VAL A 60 -26.51 0.85 1.05
C VAL A 60 -25.00 1.08 1.07
N TYR A 61 -24.29 0.55 0.07
CA TYR A 61 -22.86 0.78 -0.10
C TYR A 61 -22.56 2.24 -0.50
N PRO A 62 -21.41 2.81 -0.10
CA PRO A 62 -21.04 4.17 -0.46
C PRO A 62 -20.79 4.33 -1.97
N GLY A 63 -20.89 5.57 -2.48
CA GLY A 63 -20.59 5.92 -3.87
C GLY A 63 -21.66 5.52 -4.89
N GLN A 64 -22.94 5.48 -4.50
CA GLN A 64 -24.04 5.12 -5.42
C GLN A 64 -24.18 6.07 -6.62
N ASP A 65 -23.75 7.32 -6.46
CA ASP A 65 -23.76 8.38 -7.46
C ASP A 65 -22.54 8.37 -8.40
N ASP A 66 -21.70 7.33 -8.34
CA ASP A 66 -20.44 7.21 -9.11
C ASP A 66 -19.45 8.37 -8.89
N SER A 67 -19.63 9.14 -7.82
CA SER A 67 -18.77 10.26 -7.47
C SER A 67 -17.70 9.83 -6.48
N VAL A 68 -16.44 9.93 -6.87
CA VAL A 68 -15.29 9.61 -6.01
C VAL A 68 -15.25 10.54 -4.79
N ALA A 69 -15.65 11.80 -4.96
CA ALA A 69 -15.69 12.77 -3.88
C ALA A 69 -16.78 12.39 -2.85
N THR A 70 -17.96 12.00 -3.33
CA THR A 70 -19.06 11.56 -2.47
C THR A 70 -18.68 10.27 -1.73
N PHE A 71 -18.10 9.29 -2.44
CA PHE A 71 -17.59 8.06 -1.84
C PHE A 71 -16.61 8.34 -0.70
N LYS A 72 -15.57 9.16 -0.96
CA LYS A 72 -14.57 9.53 0.05
C LYS A 72 -15.22 10.22 1.25
N ALA A 73 -16.12 11.17 1.02
CA ALA A 73 -16.82 11.89 2.09
C ALA A 73 -17.72 10.97 2.95
N GLN A 74 -18.36 9.98 2.33
CA GLN A 74 -19.24 9.02 3.00
C GLN A 74 -18.49 8.10 3.95
N ILE A 75 -17.30 7.62 3.56
CA ILE A 75 -16.50 6.72 4.39
C ILE A 75 -15.56 7.44 5.36
N GLN A 76 -15.30 8.74 5.16
CA GLN A 76 -14.40 9.53 5.98
C GLN A 76 -14.69 9.48 7.50
N PRO A 77 -15.95 9.49 7.99
CA PRO A 77 -16.25 9.38 9.42
C PRO A 77 -15.79 8.06 10.05
N PHE A 78 -15.60 7.02 9.24
CA PHE A 78 -15.18 5.68 9.68
C PHE A 78 -13.67 5.47 9.53
N LEU A 79 -12.97 6.47 8.98
CA LEU A 79 -11.51 6.47 8.85
C LEU A 79 -10.90 7.38 9.92
N ARG A 80 -9.79 6.92 10.51
CA ARG A 80 -9.04 7.72 11.49
C ARG A 80 -8.27 8.90 10.86
N LYS A 81 -7.93 8.77 9.58
CA LYS A 81 -7.18 9.76 8.79
C LYS A 81 -7.87 9.95 7.44
N ASP A 82 -7.36 10.86 6.62
CA ASP A 82 -7.78 11.01 5.23
C ASP A 82 -7.65 9.69 4.46
N PHE A 83 -8.42 9.57 3.37
CA PHE A 83 -8.40 8.40 2.52
C PHE A 83 -6.96 8.07 2.07
N PRO A 84 -6.47 6.84 2.32
CA PRO A 84 -5.05 6.54 2.28
C PRO A 84 -4.48 6.52 0.86
N THR A 85 -3.19 6.88 0.76
CA THR A 85 -2.36 6.58 -0.40
C THR A 85 -1.68 5.23 -0.19
N LEU A 86 -1.60 4.43 -1.26
CA LEU A 86 -0.94 3.13 -1.20
C LEU A 86 0.58 3.27 -1.34
N GLN A 87 1.32 2.42 -0.64
CA GLN A 87 2.79 2.34 -0.77
C GLN A 87 3.23 1.40 -1.90
N VAL A 88 2.27 0.72 -2.54
CA VAL A 88 2.46 -0.23 -3.62
C VAL A 88 1.55 0.12 -4.80
N GLY A 89 1.94 -0.27 -6.01
CA GLY A 89 1.23 0.13 -7.22
C GLY A 89 1.36 1.64 -7.47
N LYS A 90 0.23 2.33 -7.64
CA LYS A 90 0.20 3.79 -7.84
C LYS A 90 0.13 4.50 -6.48
N ALA A 91 1.06 5.43 -6.24
CA ALA A 91 1.13 6.21 -5.01
C ALA A 91 0.13 7.38 -5.00
N ASN A 92 -1.15 7.10 -5.24
CA ASN A 92 -2.24 8.07 -5.15
C ASN A 92 -3.42 7.51 -4.35
N SER A 93 -4.47 8.32 -4.22
CA SER A 93 -5.69 8.01 -3.49
C SER A 93 -6.91 7.94 -4.41
N ASP A 94 -6.70 7.85 -5.72
CA ASP A 94 -7.77 7.89 -6.71
C ASP A 94 -8.48 6.54 -6.77
N VAL A 95 -9.78 6.59 -7.00
CA VAL A 95 -10.69 5.43 -7.00
C VAL A 95 -11.39 5.37 -8.34
N VAL A 96 -11.41 4.19 -8.95
CA VAL A 96 -12.24 3.90 -10.12
C VAL A 96 -13.37 2.97 -9.72
N PHE A 97 -14.59 3.31 -10.14
CA PHE A 97 -15.76 2.46 -9.97
C PHE A 97 -15.81 1.41 -11.07
N SER A 98 -16.14 0.17 -10.71
CA SER A 98 -16.35 -0.93 -11.65
C SER A 98 -17.54 -1.76 -11.24
N ALA A 99 -18.37 -2.14 -12.21
CA ALA A 99 -19.48 -3.07 -12.00
C ALA A 99 -19.06 -4.54 -12.16
N ALA A 100 -17.80 -4.82 -12.51
CA ALA A 100 -17.31 -6.19 -12.70
C ALA A 100 -17.32 -6.98 -11.39
N ASN A 101 -17.71 -8.25 -11.47
CA ASN A 101 -17.70 -9.19 -10.36
C ASN A 101 -17.20 -10.57 -10.86
N PRO A 102 -16.00 -11.04 -10.47
CA PRO A 102 -15.06 -10.37 -9.57
C PRO A 102 -14.47 -9.09 -10.18
N LEU A 103 -13.96 -8.18 -9.33
CA LEU A 103 -13.28 -6.98 -9.79
C LEU A 103 -12.12 -7.32 -10.74
N VAL A 104 -12.11 -6.68 -11.91
CA VAL A 104 -11.05 -6.80 -12.92
C VAL A 104 -10.09 -5.64 -12.78
N VAL A 105 -8.82 -5.93 -12.52
CA VAL A 105 -7.76 -4.93 -12.44
C VAL A 105 -7.50 -4.32 -13.82
N THR A 106 -7.44 -3.00 -13.89
CA THR A 106 -7.20 -2.25 -15.14
C THR A 106 -5.80 -1.68 -15.24
N SER A 107 -4.99 -1.73 -14.17
CA SER A 107 -3.63 -1.15 -14.09
C SER A 107 -3.57 0.31 -14.57
N ASP A 108 -4.67 1.05 -14.34
CA ASP A 108 -4.88 2.42 -14.79
C ASP A 108 -4.21 3.44 -13.85
N ALA A 109 -4.46 4.74 -14.06
CA ALA A 109 -3.92 5.81 -13.24
C ALA A 109 -4.36 5.74 -11.77
N ALA A 110 -5.55 5.19 -11.47
CA ALA A 110 -6.09 5.12 -10.11
C ALA A 110 -5.48 3.98 -9.28
N ALA A 111 -5.20 4.25 -8.00
CA ALA A 111 -4.67 3.26 -7.07
C ALA A 111 -5.71 2.23 -6.59
N TRP A 112 -6.98 2.61 -6.55
CA TRP A 112 -8.07 1.81 -5.99
C TRP A 112 -9.11 1.48 -7.05
N ILE A 113 -9.66 0.25 -6.97
CA ILE A 113 -10.84 -0.15 -7.73
C ILE A 113 -11.92 -0.61 -6.76
N TYR A 114 -13.15 -0.16 -7.00
CA TYR A 114 -14.27 -0.38 -6.08
C TYR A 114 -15.54 -0.76 -6.84
N ASN A 115 -16.28 -1.73 -6.30
CA ASN A 115 -17.59 -2.12 -6.80
C ASN A 115 -18.68 -1.67 -5.81
N LYS A 116 -19.52 -0.72 -6.25
CA LYS A 116 -20.61 -0.15 -5.44
C LYS A 116 -21.80 -1.08 -5.21
N THR A 117 -21.90 -2.16 -5.97
CA THR A 117 -22.98 -3.16 -5.84
C THR A 117 -22.61 -4.25 -4.85
N THR A 118 -21.34 -4.67 -4.84
CA THR A 118 -20.85 -5.74 -3.93
C THR A 118 -20.13 -5.21 -2.70
N GLY A 119 -19.71 -3.93 -2.70
CA GLY A 119 -18.86 -3.34 -1.67
C GLY A 119 -17.40 -3.79 -1.73
N GLU A 120 -17.01 -4.57 -2.75
CA GLU A 120 -15.64 -5.05 -2.91
C GLU A 120 -14.72 -3.86 -3.24
N ILE A 121 -13.61 -3.72 -2.49
CA ILE A 121 -12.56 -2.75 -2.77
C ILE A 121 -11.19 -3.43 -2.76
N ARG A 122 -10.37 -3.11 -3.76
CA ARG A 122 -9.06 -3.72 -4.00
C ARG A 122 -8.04 -2.72 -4.52
N ILE A 123 -6.78 -3.11 -4.48
CA ILE A 123 -5.69 -2.39 -5.14
C ILE A 123 -5.83 -2.58 -6.66
N ASN A 124 -5.86 -1.47 -7.41
CA ASN A 124 -5.94 -1.51 -8.87
C ASN A 124 -4.57 -1.74 -9.51
N HIS A 125 -4.00 -2.92 -9.31
CA HIS A 125 -2.69 -3.25 -9.87
C HIS A 125 -2.47 -4.76 -10.03
N ALA A 126 -1.87 -5.17 -11.15
CA ALA A 126 -1.78 -6.58 -11.56
C ALA A 126 -0.98 -7.47 -10.59
N ASP A 127 0.00 -6.90 -9.89
CA ASP A 127 0.81 -7.63 -8.91
C ASP A 127 0.16 -7.76 -7.53
N TYR A 128 -0.95 -7.05 -7.29
CA TYR A 128 -1.57 -6.91 -5.95
C TYR A 128 -3.03 -7.38 -5.92
N ILE A 129 -3.41 -8.25 -6.86
CA ILE A 129 -4.79 -8.75 -7.01
C ILE A 129 -5.25 -9.48 -5.74
N SER A 130 -4.36 -10.15 -5.01
CA SER A 130 -4.73 -10.89 -3.80
C SER A 130 -5.20 -10.02 -2.61
N TYR A 131 -5.11 -8.70 -2.71
CA TYR A 131 -5.42 -7.74 -1.64
C TYR A 131 -6.72 -6.96 -1.91
#